data_AF-A0AAW7DI47-F1
#
_entry.id   AF-A0AAW7DI47-F1
#
_cell.length_a   1.000
_cell.length_b   1.000
_cell.length_c   1.000
_cell.angle_alpha   90.00
_cell.angle_beta   90.00
_cell.angle_gamma   90.00
#
_symmetry.space_group_name_H-M   'P 1'
#
loop_
_entity.id
_entity.type
_entity.pdbx_description
1 polymer ?
#
loop_
_entity_poly.entity_id
_entity_poly.type
_entity_poly.pdbx_seq_one_letter_code
_entity_poly.pdbx_strand_id
1 'polypeptide(L)'
;MPYLTNYSFRQLTNKIELKDFGKIDLDTFKEHIYNNDYLFYFFNQLDLKNLIKQKFLLDSTDYEMFVYREVPERKDNLTYVLELKGKVKYHLDLNCKNLNKGFKNFFIPEQIVRLQSEDPNKHIELVKAIREWFTINDYTVEKYEQGILTNEILTKAFNNYFPAKFGIEKIFISSGGEANQFQWYHSLSTSSVQVEYQFDYDDFLDKVIDLIKRREYLTSSKTMQNLSKYDYLVQKEDCEIIDLITSNINKGYLKDVSINFIDNYGLENLRNFWTNHHKLKMEAFYLLSDYIKWNYNLKEKDFDQFFLERFNLECCQTCKIEIGSNRVNLRSIL
;
A
#
# COMPACT_ATOMS: atom_id res chain seq x y z
N MET A 1 -11.41 14.13 -18.65
CA MET A 1 -10.86 14.18 -17.28
C MET A 1 -10.55 12.78 -16.80
N PRO A 2 -9.27 12.41 -16.64
CA PRO A 2 -8.85 11.17 -16.02
C PRO A 2 -9.13 11.12 -14.51
N TYR A 3 -9.61 9.98 -14.05
CA TYR A 3 -9.92 9.68 -12.66
C TYR A 3 -8.98 8.59 -12.13
N LEU A 4 -8.48 8.79 -10.91
CA LEU A 4 -7.61 7.85 -10.21
C LEU A 4 -8.36 7.25 -9.00
N THR A 5 -8.19 5.95 -8.78
CA THR A 5 -8.56 5.32 -7.50
C THR A 5 -7.55 5.71 -6.43
N ASN A 6 -7.89 5.55 -5.14
CA ASN A 6 -6.92 5.71 -4.04
C ASN A 6 -5.65 4.87 -4.24
N TYR A 7 -5.81 3.66 -4.77
CA TYR A 7 -4.68 2.80 -5.12
C TYR A 7 -3.82 3.41 -6.23
N SER A 8 -4.44 3.84 -7.33
CA SER A 8 -3.70 4.43 -8.46
C SER A 8 -3.00 5.73 -8.07
N PHE A 9 -3.65 6.58 -7.28
CA PHE A 9 -3.08 7.82 -6.75
C PHE A 9 -1.89 7.56 -5.81
N ARG A 10 -2.01 6.59 -4.90
CA ARG A 10 -0.91 6.18 -4.01
C ARG A 10 0.27 5.61 -4.79
N GLN A 11 0.01 4.77 -5.80
CA GLN A 11 1.05 4.23 -6.67
C GLN A 11 1.78 5.34 -7.42
N LEU A 12 1.04 6.31 -7.97
CA LEU A 12 1.61 7.48 -8.63
C LEU A 12 2.50 8.29 -7.65
N THR A 13 1.98 8.61 -6.47
CA THR A 13 2.70 9.34 -5.42
C THR A 13 4.01 8.66 -5.00
N ASN A 14 4.02 7.33 -4.91
CA ASN A 14 5.21 6.57 -4.55
C ASN A 14 6.29 6.60 -5.65
N LYS A 15 5.88 6.78 -6.91
CA LYS A 15 6.75 6.69 -8.09
C LYS A 15 7.31 8.04 -8.52
N ILE A 16 6.58 9.13 -8.28
CA ILE A 16 7.08 10.48 -8.56
C ILE A 16 8.19 10.84 -7.57
N GLU A 17 9.20 11.54 -8.07
CA GLU A 17 10.27 12.12 -7.26
C GLU A 17 10.25 13.63 -7.40
N LEU A 18 10.54 14.34 -6.31
CA LEU A 18 10.64 15.80 -6.33
C LEU A 18 12.07 16.20 -6.69
N LYS A 19 12.21 17.09 -7.66
CA LYS A 19 13.47 17.68 -8.11
C LYS A 19 14.02 18.60 -7.03
N ASP A 20 15.28 18.39 -6.66
CA ASP A 20 16.04 19.25 -5.74
C ASP A 20 15.35 19.55 -4.39
N PHE A 21 14.44 18.67 -3.95
CA PHE A 21 13.71 18.87 -2.70
C PHE A 21 14.55 18.36 -1.52
N GLY A 22 15.11 19.32 -0.77
CA GLY A 22 16.01 19.09 0.34
C GLY A 22 15.39 18.38 1.54
N LYS A 23 15.95 18.64 2.73
CA LYS A 23 15.38 18.18 3.99
C LYS A 23 14.16 19.03 4.33
N ILE A 24 13.06 18.38 4.69
CA ILE A 24 11.83 19.05 5.12
C ILE A 24 12.02 19.43 6.60
N ASP A 25 12.02 20.72 6.86
CA ASP A 25 12.01 21.28 8.20
C ASP A 25 10.58 21.58 8.68
N LEU A 26 10.48 22.11 9.89
CA LEU A 26 9.21 22.39 10.53
C LEU A 26 8.42 23.49 9.80
N ASP A 27 9.10 24.49 9.27
CA ASP A 27 8.46 25.61 8.57
C ASP A 27 7.87 25.12 7.25
N THR A 28 8.65 24.34 6.48
CA THR A 28 8.18 23.67 5.25
C THR A 28 6.98 22.76 5.54
N PHE A 29 6.99 22.04 6.67
CA PHE A 29 5.86 21.20 7.08
C PHE A 29 4.59 22.01 7.34
N LYS A 30 4.70 23.11 8.09
CA LYS A 30 3.56 23.97 8.40
C LYS A 30 2.97 24.64 7.16
N GLU A 31 3.83 25.05 6.24
CA GLU A 31 3.44 25.71 5.01
C GLU A 31 2.74 24.76 4.03
N HIS A 32 3.24 23.53 3.89
CA HIS A 32 2.82 22.64 2.80
C HIS A 32 1.97 21.43 3.23
N ILE A 33 1.98 21.05 4.52
CA ILE A 33 1.24 19.87 5.01
C ILE A 33 0.13 20.30 5.96
N TYR A 34 0.48 20.78 7.15
CA TYR A 34 -0.49 21.17 8.17
C TYR A 34 0.18 22.01 9.26
N ASN A 35 -0.48 23.10 9.68
CA ASN A 35 0.06 24.02 10.67
C ASN A 35 -0.04 23.47 12.10
N ASN A 36 0.78 22.48 12.44
CA ASN A 36 0.88 21.90 13.79
C ASN A 36 2.27 21.32 14.09
N ASP A 37 2.94 21.87 15.10
CA ASP A 37 4.31 21.50 15.46
C ASP A 37 4.46 20.05 15.93
N TYR A 38 3.45 19.55 16.64
CA TYR A 38 3.51 18.22 17.26
C TYR A 38 3.43 17.10 16.23
N LEU A 39 2.64 17.29 15.17
CA LEU A 39 2.52 16.32 14.08
C LEU A 39 3.83 16.12 13.33
N PHE A 40 4.65 17.16 13.16
CA PHE A 40 5.95 17.06 12.49
C PHE A 40 6.83 15.96 13.10
N TYR A 41 6.79 15.78 14.42
CA TYR A 41 7.64 14.83 15.13
C TYR A 41 7.18 13.37 15.05
N PHE A 42 6.05 13.06 14.42
CA PHE A 42 5.66 11.68 14.11
C PHE A 42 6.50 11.11 12.97
N PHE A 43 6.92 11.97 12.04
CA PHE A 43 7.34 11.54 10.71
C PHE A 43 8.85 11.55 10.54
N ASN A 44 9.34 10.62 9.70
CA ASN A 44 10.68 10.72 9.15
C ASN A 44 10.65 11.50 7.82
N GLN A 45 11.83 11.74 7.24
CA GLN A 45 11.93 12.52 5.99
C GLN A 45 11.25 11.84 4.79
N LEU A 46 11.17 10.51 4.76
CA LEU A 46 10.48 9.79 3.69
C LEU A 46 8.97 10.02 3.78
N ASP A 47 8.41 9.93 4.98
CA ASP A 47 6.99 10.16 5.26
C ASP A 47 6.60 11.60 4.88
N LEU A 48 7.38 12.58 5.31
CA LEU A 48 7.17 14.00 5.00
C LEU A 48 7.23 14.27 3.49
N LYS A 49 8.22 13.70 2.78
CA LYS A 49 8.32 13.82 1.32
C LYS A 49 7.10 13.24 0.62
N ASN A 50 6.56 12.13 1.12
CA ASN A 50 5.36 11.52 0.55
C ASN A 50 4.09 12.36 0.76
N LEU A 51 3.95 13.08 1.88
CA LEU A 51 2.84 14.01 2.09
C LEU A 51 2.95 15.23 1.16
N ILE A 52 4.15 15.82 1.04
CA ILE A 52 4.39 16.96 0.13
C ILE A 52 4.15 16.57 -1.34
N LYS A 53 4.57 15.38 -1.76
CA LYS A 53 4.27 14.86 -3.11
C LYS A 53 2.77 14.82 -3.39
N GLN A 54 1.94 14.45 -2.41
CA GLN A 54 0.48 14.45 -2.58
C GLN A 54 -0.04 15.86 -2.77
N LYS A 55 0.41 16.84 -1.98
CA LYS A 55 0.07 18.25 -2.15
C LYS A 55 0.41 18.70 -3.57
N PHE A 56 1.67 18.62 -3.99
CA PHE A 56 2.10 19.12 -5.30
C PHE A 56 1.47 18.38 -6.48
N LEU A 57 1.11 17.12 -6.32
CA LEU A 57 0.41 16.38 -7.37
C LEU A 57 -1.03 16.90 -7.58
N LEU A 58 -1.65 17.39 -6.50
CA LEU A 58 -3.00 17.96 -6.51
C LEU A 58 -2.99 19.47 -6.81
N ASP A 59 -1.93 20.16 -6.45
CA ASP A 59 -1.72 21.59 -6.71
C ASP A 59 -1.18 21.77 -8.14
N SER A 60 -2.06 22.13 -9.08
CA SER A 60 -1.85 22.06 -10.55
C SER A 60 -0.66 22.86 -11.10
N THR A 61 -0.03 23.68 -10.27
CA THR A 61 1.00 24.64 -10.68
C THR A 61 2.40 24.05 -10.72
N ASP A 62 2.61 22.87 -10.12
CA ASP A 62 3.96 22.46 -9.70
C ASP A 62 4.48 21.20 -10.42
N TYR A 63 3.91 20.81 -11.57
CA TYR A 63 4.34 19.60 -12.29
C TYR A 63 5.82 19.64 -12.75
N GLU A 64 6.40 20.84 -12.91
CA GLU A 64 7.82 21.04 -13.21
C GLU A 64 8.75 20.59 -12.07
N MET A 65 8.22 20.41 -10.86
CA MET A 65 8.96 19.93 -9.70
C MET A 65 9.17 18.42 -9.72
N PHE A 66 8.58 17.66 -10.66
CA PHE A 66 8.75 16.21 -10.70
C PHE A 66 9.91 15.77 -11.61
N VAL A 67 10.80 14.93 -11.07
CA VAL A 67 11.84 14.27 -11.86
C VAL A 67 11.23 13.11 -12.64
N TYR A 68 11.48 13.09 -13.94
CA TYR A 68 11.12 11.95 -14.78
C TYR A 68 12.00 10.75 -14.45
N ARG A 69 11.36 9.61 -14.15
CA ARG A 69 11.98 8.29 -14.17
C ARG A 69 11.08 7.33 -14.92
N GLU A 70 11.67 6.52 -15.78
CA GLU A 70 10.96 5.41 -16.38
C GLU A 70 10.52 4.46 -15.27
N VAL A 71 9.21 4.32 -15.11
CA VAL A 71 8.61 3.48 -14.09
C VAL A 71 8.50 2.06 -14.67
N PRO A 72 9.18 1.05 -14.10
CA PRO A 72 9.11 -0.30 -14.62
C PRO A 72 7.69 -0.87 -14.52
N GLU A 73 7.37 -1.83 -15.38
CA GLU A 73 6.13 -2.58 -15.28
C GLU A 73 6.06 -3.36 -13.97
N ARG A 74 4.83 -3.59 -13.50
CA ARG A 74 4.59 -4.36 -12.29
C ARG A 74 5.12 -5.78 -12.50
N LYS A 75 6.08 -6.18 -11.67
CA LYS A 75 6.55 -7.56 -11.61
C LYS A 75 5.55 -8.41 -10.83
N ASP A 76 5.32 -9.61 -11.33
CA ASP A 76 4.52 -10.59 -10.65
C ASP A 76 5.24 -11.08 -9.39
N ASN A 77 4.53 -11.13 -8.28
CA ASN A 77 5.09 -11.53 -6.99
C ASN A 77 4.87 -13.02 -6.69
N LEU A 78 4.19 -13.75 -7.59
CA LEU A 78 3.92 -15.19 -7.50
C LEU A 78 3.10 -15.62 -6.27
N THR A 79 2.53 -14.68 -5.50
CA THR A 79 1.68 -14.99 -4.34
C THR A 79 0.23 -15.26 -4.74
N TYR A 80 -0.11 -15.03 -6.01
CA TYR A 80 -1.46 -15.15 -6.52
C TYR A 80 -1.55 -16.03 -7.77
N VAL A 81 -2.72 -16.64 -7.94
CA VAL A 81 -3.07 -17.42 -9.12
C VAL A 81 -3.17 -16.52 -10.34
N LEU A 82 -3.98 -15.46 -10.32
CA LEU A 82 -4.03 -14.53 -11.45
C LEU A 82 -2.76 -13.68 -11.43
N GLU A 83 -2.00 -13.72 -12.53
CA GLU A 83 -0.72 -13.03 -12.64
C GLU A 83 -0.87 -11.52 -12.40
N LEU A 84 -0.01 -10.97 -11.55
CA LEU A 84 0.07 -9.52 -11.37
C LEU A 84 0.89 -8.91 -12.51
N LYS A 85 0.24 -8.61 -13.63
CA LYS A 85 0.86 -7.97 -14.79
C LYS A 85 0.14 -6.68 -15.22
N GLY A 86 0.83 -5.89 -16.03
CA GLY A 86 0.31 -4.66 -16.62
C GLY A 86 0.58 -3.40 -15.80
N LYS A 87 -0.01 -2.29 -16.25
CA LYS A 87 0.20 -0.96 -15.68
C LYS A 87 -0.98 -0.59 -14.78
N VAL A 88 -0.73 0.33 -13.86
CA VAL A 88 -1.77 0.87 -12.98
C VAL A 88 -2.78 1.63 -13.84
N LYS A 89 -4.08 1.42 -13.60
CA LYS A 89 -5.14 1.96 -14.46
C LYS A 89 -5.59 3.35 -14.00
N TYR A 90 -5.86 4.23 -14.96
CA TYR A 90 -6.71 5.42 -14.79
C TYR A 90 -8.00 5.28 -15.61
N HIS A 91 -9.05 5.99 -15.23
CA HIS A 91 -10.37 5.90 -15.86
C HIS A 91 -10.74 7.24 -16.49
N LEU A 92 -11.57 7.27 -17.53
CA LEU A 92 -12.01 8.53 -18.16
C LEU A 92 -13.47 8.88 -17.82
N ASP A 93 -14.16 7.98 -17.12
CA ASP A 93 -15.53 8.13 -16.68
C ASP A 93 -15.66 7.67 -15.23
N LEU A 94 -16.32 8.48 -14.41
CA LEU A 94 -16.68 8.18 -13.02
C LEU A 94 -17.64 6.98 -12.93
N ASN A 95 -18.46 6.78 -13.95
CA ASN A 95 -19.42 5.68 -14.03
C ASN A 95 -18.81 4.40 -14.60
N CYS A 96 -17.49 4.38 -14.86
CA CYS A 96 -16.84 3.20 -15.39
C CYS A 96 -17.06 1.99 -14.46
N LYS A 97 -17.68 0.93 -14.99
CA LYS A 97 -17.96 -0.32 -14.26
C LYS A 97 -16.73 -0.97 -13.61
N ASN A 98 -15.53 -0.68 -14.09
CA ASN A 98 -14.28 -1.22 -13.56
C ASN A 98 -13.61 -0.31 -12.52
N LEU A 99 -14.08 0.94 -12.34
CA LEU A 99 -13.51 1.88 -11.37
C LEU A 99 -13.60 1.34 -9.92
N ASN A 100 -14.69 0.63 -9.63
CA ASN A 100 -15.01 0.09 -8.30
C ASN A 100 -14.76 -1.43 -8.18
N LYS A 101 -14.25 -2.09 -9.21
CA LYS A 101 -14.14 -3.56 -9.21
C LYS A 101 -13.14 -4.13 -8.21
N GLY A 102 -12.29 -3.28 -7.61
CA GLY A 102 -11.32 -3.73 -6.63
C GLY A 102 -10.24 -4.64 -7.20
N PHE A 103 -9.35 -5.09 -6.32
CA PHE A 103 -8.47 -6.22 -6.60
C PHE A 103 -9.20 -7.51 -6.21
N LYS A 104 -9.23 -8.50 -7.11
CA LYS A 104 -9.84 -9.81 -6.88
C LYS A 104 -8.89 -10.88 -7.40
N ASN A 105 -8.54 -11.84 -6.56
CA ASN A 105 -7.59 -12.88 -6.92
C ASN A 105 -7.72 -14.11 -6.02
N PHE A 106 -7.00 -15.18 -6.34
CA PHE A 106 -6.83 -16.34 -5.48
C PHE A 106 -5.40 -16.40 -4.97
N PHE A 107 -5.21 -16.72 -3.70
CA PHE A 107 -3.91 -16.94 -3.09
C PHE A 107 -3.30 -18.26 -3.56
N ILE A 108 -1.97 -18.25 -3.67
CA ILE A 108 -1.18 -19.48 -3.69
C ILE A 108 -1.06 -19.97 -2.23
N PRO A 109 -1.21 -21.28 -1.97
CA PRO A 109 -1.09 -21.84 -0.62
C PRO A 109 0.25 -21.50 0.04
N GLU A 110 0.22 -21.18 1.34
CA GLU A 110 1.39 -20.69 2.08
C GLU A 110 2.60 -21.65 1.99
N GLN A 111 2.35 -22.95 2.08
CA GLN A 111 3.36 -23.99 1.91
C GLN A 111 4.13 -23.89 0.58
N ILE A 112 3.50 -23.38 -0.48
CA ILE A 112 4.15 -23.14 -1.77
C ILE A 112 4.85 -21.77 -1.78
N VAL A 113 4.28 -20.76 -1.12
CA VAL A 113 4.91 -19.44 -0.98
C VAL A 113 6.24 -19.53 -0.21
N ARG A 114 6.32 -20.35 0.85
CA ARG A 114 7.56 -20.58 1.61
C ARG A 114 8.70 -21.12 0.75
N LEU A 115 8.39 -21.92 -0.27
CA LEU A 115 9.39 -22.40 -1.23
C LEU A 115 10.10 -21.27 -1.97
N GLN A 116 9.56 -20.05 -2.01
CA GLN A 116 10.25 -18.91 -2.61
C GLN A 116 11.62 -18.65 -1.96
N SER A 117 11.75 -18.92 -0.66
CA SER A 117 13.01 -18.77 0.07
C SER A 117 13.83 -20.06 0.10
N GLU A 118 13.18 -21.23 0.10
CA GLU A 118 13.83 -22.54 0.25
C GLU A 118 14.29 -23.14 -1.09
N ASP A 119 13.44 -23.09 -2.12
CA ASP A 119 13.67 -23.59 -3.47
C ASP A 119 12.92 -22.72 -4.51
N PRO A 120 13.53 -21.61 -4.95
CA PRO A 120 12.89 -20.64 -5.85
C PRO A 120 12.45 -21.25 -7.19
N ASN A 121 13.17 -22.25 -7.70
CA ASN A 121 12.85 -22.88 -8.97
C ASN A 121 11.59 -23.74 -8.84
N LYS A 122 11.53 -24.58 -7.80
CA LYS A 122 10.34 -25.38 -7.50
C LYS A 122 9.12 -24.51 -7.18
N HIS A 123 9.31 -23.38 -6.50
CA HIS A 123 8.26 -22.39 -6.28
C HIS A 123 7.65 -21.89 -7.60
N ILE A 124 8.50 -21.44 -8.54
CA ILE A 124 8.05 -20.92 -9.84
C ILE A 124 7.31 -22.00 -10.64
N GLU A 125 7.82 -23.23 -10.67
CA GLU A 125 7.18 -24.35 -11.37
C GLU A 125 5.81 -24.69 -10.80
N LEU A 126 5.69 -24.78 -9.47
CA LEU A 126 4.43 -25.06 -8.80
C LEU A 126 3.40 -23.96 -9.01
N VAL A 127 3.81 -22.69 -8.92
CA VAL A 127 2.91 -21.57 -9.19
C VAL A 127 2.38 -21.64 -10.62
N LYS A 128 3.24 -21.86 -11.62
CA LYS A 128 2.80 -22.04 -13.01
C LYS A 128 1.82 -23.21 -13.16
N ALA A 129 2.13 -24.36 -12.57
CA ALA A 129 1.25 -25.53 -12.62
C ALA A 129 -0.13 -25.26 -11.98
N ILE A 130 -0.18 -24.49 -10.88
CA ILE A 130 -1.44 -24.09 -10.25
C ILE A 130 -2.24 -23.16 -11.15
N ARG A 131 -1.59 -22.19 -11.80
CA ARG A 131 -2.25 -21.28 -12.74
C ARG A 131 -2.86 -22.01 -13.92
N GLU A 132 -2.10 -22.93 -14.50
CA GLU A 132 -2.58 -23.81 -15.57
C GLU A 132 -3.74 -24.67 -15.08
N TRP A 133 -3.65 -25.23 -13.87
CA TRP A 133 -4.74 -26.01 -13.29
C TRP A 133 -6.02 -25.18 -13.07
N PHE A 134 -5.92 -23.95 -12.57
CA PHE A 134 -7.07 -23.03 -12.46
C PHE A 134 -7.71 -22.78 -13.83
N THR A 135 -6.89 -22.62 -14.87
CA THR A 135 -7.36 -22.39 -16.24
C THR A 135 -8.06 -23.63 -16.80
N ILE A 136 -7.45 -24.82 -16.66
CA ILE A 136 -7.99 -26.08 -17.17
C ILE A 136 -9.33 -26.44 -16.52
N ASN A 137 -9.48 -26.14 -15.23
CA ASN A 137 -10.71 -26.47 -14.48
C ASN A 137 -11.75 -25.33 -14.49
N ASP A 138 -11.47 -24.24 -15.21
CA ASP A 138 -12.36 -23.07 -15.30
C ASP A 138 -12.78 -22.55 -13.91
N TYR A 139 -11.80 -22.44 -13.02
CA TYR A 139 -11.95 -21.84 -11.69
C TYR A 139 -11.76 -20.33 -11.80
N THR A 140 -12.87 -19.60 -11.91
CA THR A 140 -12.88 -18.16 -12.15
C THR A 140 -13.36 -17.38 -10.93
N VAL A 141 -13.01 -16.09 -10.89
CA VAL A 141 -13.52 -15.16 -9.87
C VAL A 141 -15.04 -15.07 -9.96
N GLU A 142 -15.60 -15.02 -11.17
CA GLU A 142 -17.05 -14.94 -11.38
C GLU A 142 -17.80 -16.12 -10.76
N LYS A 143 -17.31 -17.35 -10.94
CA LYS A 143 -17.93 -18.54 -10.32
C LYS A 143 -17.82 -18.55 -8.81
N TYR A 144 -16.71 -18.04 -8.27
CA TYR A 144 -16.54 -17.89 -6.83
C TYR A 144 -17.53 -16.88 -6.26
N GLU A 145 -17.69 -15.73 -6.90
CA GLU A 145 -18.64 -14.69 -6.45
C GLU A 145 -20.10 -15.09 -6.59
N GLN A 146 -20.41 -16.01 -7.51
CA GLN A 146 -21.74 -16.63 -7.64
C GLN A 146 -22.00 -17.76 -6.62
N GLY A 147 -21.01 -18.12 -5.79
CA GLY A 147 -21.10 -19.22 -4.83
C GLY A 147 -21.03 -20.63 -5.45
N ILE A 148 -20.74 -20.73 -6.76
CA ILE A 148 -20.57 -22.01 -7.46
C ILE A 148 -19.24 -22.66 -7.06
N LEU A 149 -18.23 -21.84 -6.82
CA LEU A 149 -16.91 -22.24 -6.35
C LEU A 149 -16.73 -21.75 -4.90
N THR A 150 -16.27 -22.64 -4.01
CA THR A 150 -15.99 -22.30 -2.61
C THR A 150 -14.56 -22.68 -2.24
N ASN A 151 -14.06 -22.11 -1.14
CA ASN A 151 -12.76 -22.47 -0.58
C ASN A 151 -12.64 -23.98 -0.30
N GLU A 152 -13.73 -24.62 0.11
CA GLU A 152 -13.77 -26.05 0.38
C GLU A 152 -13.61 -26.88 -0.90
N ILE A 153 -14.35 -26.52 -1.95
CA ILE A 153 -14.26 -27.18 -3.27
C ILE A 153 -12.84 -27.07 -3.81
N LEU A 154 -12.25 -25.86 -3.79
CA LEU A 154 -10.89 -25.61 -4.24
C LEU A 154 -9.86 -26.41 -3.43
N THR A 155 -9.96 -26.40 -2.10
CA THR A 155 -9.03 -27.12 -1.23
C THR A 155 -9.09 -28.64 -1.45
N LYS A 156 -10.29 -29.21 -1.57
CA LYS A 156 -10.47 -30.64 -1.86
C LYS A 156 -9.89 -31.01 -3.23
N ALA A 157 -10.19 -30.23 -4.26
CA ALA A 157 -9.68 -30.46 -5.60
C ALA A 157 -8.14 -30.35 -5.66
N PHE A 158 -7.57 -29.36 -4.97
CA PHE A 158 -6.12 -29.19 -4.85
C PHE A 158 -5.45 -30.39 -4.16
N ASN A 159 -5.97 -30.80 -2.99
CA ASN A 159 -5.41 -31.89 -2.19
C ASN A 159 -5.48 -33.26 -2.87
N ASN A 160 -6.38 -33.44 -3.83
CA ASN A 160 -6.50 -34.67 -4.61
C ASN A 160 -5.46 -34.75 -5.74
N TYR A 161 -4.92 -33.62 -6.20
CA TYR A 161 -4.04 -33.57 -7.37
C TYR A 161 -2.58 -33.22 -7.01
N PHE A 162 -2.36 -32.08 -6.37
CA PHE A 162 -1.01 -31.51 -6.23
C PHE A 162 -0.10 -32.28 -5.27
N PRO A 163 -0.55 -32.68 -4.06
CA PRO A 163 0.29 -33.42 -3.11
C PRO A 163 0.90 -34.68 -3.68
N ALA A 164 0.11 -35.49 -4.38
CA ALA A 164 0.57 -36.74 -4.98
C ALA A 164 1.49 -36.50 -6.19
N LYS A 165 1.18 -35.49 -7.02
CA LYS A 165 1.92 -35.22 -8.25
C LYS A 165 3.28 -34.54 -7.99
N PHE A 166 3.35 -33.66 -7.00
CA PHE A 166 4.53 -32.81 -6.78
C PHE A 166 5.23 -33.05 -5.43
N GLY A 167 4.75 -34.00 -4.62
CA GLY A 167 5.34 -34.31 -3.32
C GLY A 167 5.29 -33.14 -2.36
N ILE A 168 4.15 -32.46 -2.28
CA ILE A 168 3.91 -31.34 -1.35
C ILE A 168 2.86 -31.74 -0.31
N GLU A 169 2.82 -31.02 0.80
CA GLU A 169 1.85 -31.29 1.87
C GLU A 169 0.40 -30.98 1.43
N LYS A 170 -0.57 -31.61 2.08
CA LYS A 170 -1.99 -31.29 1.89
C LYS A 170 -2.32 -30.02 2.68
N ILE A 171 -3.16 -29.17 2.09
CA ILE A 171 -3.76 -28.05 2.80
C ILE A 171 -4.74 -28.62 3.84
N PHE A 172 -4.67 -28.14 5.07
CA PHE A 172 -5.58 -28.57 6.14
C PHE A 172 -7.04 -28.23 5.81
N ILE A 173 -7.96 -29.17 6.05
CA ILE A 173 -9.41 -28.96 5.94
C ILE A 173 -10.00 -29.06 7.35
N SER A 174 -10.50 -27.94 7.87
CA SER A 174 -11.14 -27.92 9.19
C SER A 174 -12.52 -28.58 9.14
N SER A 175 -12.86 -29.36 10.16
CA SER A 175 -14.21 -29.92 10.34
C SER A 175 -15.21 -28.93 10.97
N GLY A 176 -14.77 -27.73 11.33
CA GLY A 176 -15.49 -26.76 12.17
C GLY A 176 -16.12 -25.56 11.45
N GLY A 177 -16.31 -25.65 10.12
CA GLY A 177 -16.88 -24.56 9.30
C GLY A 177 -15.84 -23.70 8.57
N GLU A 178 -16.32 -22.76 7.75
CA GLU A 178 -15.49 -21.96 6.81
C GLU A 178 -14.43 -21.07 7.47
N ALA A 179 -14.63 -20.68 8.74
CA ALA A 179 -13.76 -19.71 9.43
C ALA A 179 -12.31 -20.18 9.63
N ASN A 180 -12.09 -21.49 9.69
CA ASN A 180 -10.76 -22.10 9.86
C ASN A 180 -10.23 -22.78 8.58
N GLN A 181 -10.93 -22.60 7.45
CA GLN A 181 -10.48 -23.13 6.17
C GLN A 181 -9.50 -22.15 5.50
N PHE A 182 -8.54 -22.70 4.75
CA PHE A 182 -7.68 -21.89 3.90
C PHE A 182 -8.52 -21.01 2.96
N GLN A 183 -8.28 -19.70 3.03
CA GLN A 183 -8.99 -18.71 2.25
C GLN A 183 -8.27 -18.55 0.91
N TRP A 184 -8.82 -19.16 -0.14
CA TRP A 184 -8.30 -18.99 -1.48
C TRP A 184 -8.58 -17.59 -1.99
N TYR A 185 -9.81 -17.10 -1.83
CA TYR A 185 -10.20 -15.84 -2.44
C TYR A 185 -9.75 -14.62 -1.63
N HIS A 186 -9.13 -13.68 -2.32
CA HIS A 186 -8.79 -12.37 -1.79
C HIS A 186 -9.49 -11.29 -2.59
N SER A 187 -10.20 -10.40 -1.88
CA SER A 187 -10.71 -9.18 -2.47
C SER A 187 -10.30 -7.98 -1.64
N LEU A 188 -9.84 -6.93 -2.33
CA LEU A 188 -9.69 -5.60 -1.77
C LEU A 188 -10.63 -4.69 -2.55
N SER A 189 -11.62 -4.13 -1.88
CA SER A 189 -12.43 -3.09 -2.48
C SER A 189 -11.52 -1.89 -2.77
N THR A 190 -11.54 -1.43 -4.02
CA THR A 190 -11.05 -0.08 -4.31
C THR A 190 -12.19 0.83 -3.88
N SER A 191 -12.08 1.43 -2.70
CA SER A 191 -12.88 2.62 -2.41
C SER A 191 -12.63 3.57 -3.57
N SER A 192 -13.64 3.84 -4.39
CA SER A 192 -13.58 5.01 -5.22
C SER A 192 -13.35 6.20 -4.31
N VAL A 193 -12.78 7.25 -4.90
CA VAL A 193 -12.89 8.61 -4.36
C VAL A 193 -14.37 9.04 -4.21
N GLN A 194 -15.34 8.19 -4.58
CA GLN A 194 -16.78 8.43 -4.63
C GLN A 194 -17.65 7.55 -3.70
N VAL A 195 -17.11 6.74 -2.79
CA VAL A 195 -17.93 6.36 -1.62
C VAL A 195 -17.80 7.52 -0.66
N GLU A 196 -18.69 8.51 -0.80
CA GLU A 196 -18.99 9.59 0.16
C GLU A 196 -17.96 9.77 1.28
N TYR A 197 -16.72 10.16 0.96
CA TYR A 197 -15.83 10.71 1.97
C TYR A 197 -16.37 12.12 2.19
N GLN A 198 -17.39 12.25 3.04
CA GLN A 198 -17.61 13.46 3.80
C GLN A 198 -16.40 13.53 4.73
N PHE A 199 -15.39 14.27 4.30
CA PHE A 199 -14.31 14.61 5.19
C PHE A 199 -14.92 15.55 6.24
N ASP A 200 -15.05 15.04 7.45
CA ASP A 200 -15.50 15.81 8.60
C ASP A 200 -14.27 16.49 9.22
N TYR A 201 -14.20 17.81 9.07
CA TYR A 201 -13.08 18.60 9.55
C TYR A 201 -13.02 18.60 11.08
N ASP A 202 -14.17 18.57 11.77
CA ASP A 202 -14.23 18.57 13.23
C ASP A 202 -13.76 17.22 13.78
N ASP A 203 -14.21 16.11 13.20
CA ASP A 203 -13.70 14.76 13.53
C ASP A 203 -12.20 14.63 13.22
N PHE A 204 -11.72 15.24 12.13
CA PHE A 204 -10.29 15.30 11.85
C PHE A 204 -9.52 16.02 12.97
N LEU A 205 -10.00 17.17 13.44
CA LEU A 205 -9.38 17.91 14.53
C LEU A 205 -9.34 17.09 15.83
N ASP A 206 -10.46 16.44 16.18
CA ASP A 206 -10.55 15.59 17.36
C ASP A 206 -9.55 14.42 17.29
N LYS A 207 -9.44 13.76 16.13
CA LYS A 207 -8.46 12.69 15.89
C LYS A 207 -7.02 13.18 15.95
N VAL A 208 -6.73 14.37 15.45
CA VAL A 208 -5.39 14.97 15.58
C VAL A 208 -5.04 15.19 17.05
N ILE A 209 -5.97 15.73 17.84
CA ILE A 209 -5.76 15.97 19.28
C ILE A 209 -5.53 14.65 20.02
N ASP A 210 -6.34 13.62 19.77
CA ASP A 210 -6.18 12.28 20.35
C ASP A 210 -4.81 11.67 19.99
N LEU A 211 -4.42 11.74 18.71
CA LEU A 211 -3.13 11.21 18.25
C LEU A 211 -1.96 11.87 18.95
N ILE A 212 -1.99 13.21 19.08
CA ILE A 212 -0.93 13.96 19.78
C ILE A 212 -0.83 13.49 21.23
N LYS A 213 -1.95 13.39 21.95
CA LYS A 213 -1.99 12.91 23.35
C LYS A 213 -1.45 11.48 23.49
N ARG A 214 -1.87 10.57 22.61
CA ARG A 214 -1.39 9.17 22.60
C ARG A 214 0.10 9.09 22.34
N ARG A 215 0.63 9.93 21.43
CA ARG A 215 2.07 9.99 21.18
C ARG A 215 2.83 10.59 22.36
N GLU A 216 2.34 11.66 22.97
CA GLU A 216 2.97 12.26 24.16
C GLU A 216 3.06 11.26 25.30
N TYR A 217 2.01 10.47 25.53
CA TYR A 217 2.02 9.39 26.50
C TYR A 217 3.07 8.32 26.17
N LEU A 218 3.13 7.89 24.90
CA LEU A 218 4.10 6.89 24.44
C LEU A 218 5.55 7.41 24.46
N THR A 219 5.75 8.71 24.25
CA THR A 219 7.06 9.39 24.16
C THR A 219 7.27 10.36 25.33
N SER A 220 6.90 9.91 26.53
CA SER A 220 6.89 10.72 27.75
C SER A 220 8.27 11.21 28.22
N SER A 221 9.36 10.65 27.68
CA SER A 221 10.72 11.07 27.98
C SER A 221 11.49 11.50 26.72
N LYS A 222 12.52 12.34 26.92
CA LYS A 222 13.37 12.79 25.82
C LYS A 222 14.09 11.64 25.11
N THR A 223 14.48 10.63 25.88
CA THR A 223 15.01 9.34 25.38
C THR A 223 14.05 8.70 24.38
N MET A 224 12.77 8.51 24.76
CA MET A 224 11.77 7.89 23.89
C MET A 224 11.44 8.75 22.68
N GLN A 225 11.41 10.08 22.82
CA GLN A 225 11.23 11.01 21.69
C GLN A 225 12.35 10.89 20.66
N ASN A 226 13.60 10.73 21.09
CA ASN A 226 14.73 10.56 20.17
C ASN A 226 14.73 9.18 19.51
N LEU A 227 14.33 8.13 20.25
CA LEU A 227 14.21 6.77 19.74
C LEU A 227 13.02 6.58 18.78
N SER A 228 12.00 7.42 18.86
CA SER A 228 10.78 7.29 18.06
C SER A 228 11.03 7.34 16.54
N LYS A 229 12.12 7.98 16.11
CA LYS A 229 12.54 8.09 14.70
C LYS A 229 13.11 6.81 14.11
N TYR A 230 13.35 5.80 14.93
CA TYR A 230 14.01 4.54 14.56
C TYR A 230 13.04 3.37 14.43
N ASP A 231 11.75 3.64 14.24
CA ASP A 231 10.72 2.60 14.15
C ASP A 231 10.89 1.62 12.97
N TYR A 232 11.67 1.99 11.95
CA TYR A 232 12.07 1.10 10.85
C TYR A 232 12.97 -0.07 11.29
N LEU A 233 13.52 -0.02 12.51
CA LEU A 233 14.36 -1.09 13.07
C LEU A 233 13.57 -2.28 13.62
N VAL A 234 12.24 -2.19 13.71
CA VAL A 234 11.38 -3.26 14.26
C VAL A 234 11.57 -4.61 13.57
N GLN A 235 11.97 -4.62 12.30
CA GLN A 235 12.16 -5.84 11.50
C GLN A 235 13.63 -6.24 11.34
N LYS A 236 14.56 -5.51 11.97
CA LYS A 236 16.00 -5.80 11.90
C LYS A 236 16.40 -6.87 12.90
N GLU A 237 17.53 -7.51 12.66
CA GLU A 237 18.10 -8.50 13.58
C GLU A 237 18.59 -7.82 14.86
N ASP A 238 18.59 -8.55 15.99
CA ASP A 238 18.95 -7.98 17.30
C ASP A 238 20.36 -7.35 17.30
N CYS A 239 21.33 -8.03 16.67
CA CYS A 239 22.70 -7.50 16.55
C CYS A 239 22.76 -6.19 15.76
N GLU A 240 22.03 -6.09 14.65
CA GLU A 240 21.97 -4.87 13.83
C GLU A 240 21.38 -3.69 14.62
N ILE A 241 20.35 -3.96 15.43
CA ILE A 241 19.72 -2.95 16.28
C ILE A 241 20.70 -2.46 17.33
N ILE A 242 21.36 -3.38 18.05
CA ILE A 242 22.34 -3.05 19.09
C ILE A 242 23.46 -2.21 18.51
N ASP A 243 24.06 -2.66 17.39
CA ASP A 243 25.19 -2.00 16.76
C ASP A 243 24.81 -0.58 16.31
N LEU A 244 23.65 -0.42 15.67
CA LEU A 244 23.23 0.88 15.14
C LEU A 244 22.91 1.87 16.26
N ILE A 245 22.15 1.46 17.27
CA ILE A 245 21.77 2.33 18.39
C ILE A 245 23.03 2.72 19.18
N THR A 246 23.89 1.76 19.49
CA THR A 246 25.16 2.01 20.19
C THR A 246 26.06 2.95 19.40
N SER A 247 26.19 2.73 18.08
CA SER A 247 26.96 3.62 17.19
C SER A 247 26.40 5.05 17.19
N ASN A 248 25.08 5.20 17.15
CA ASN A 248 24.41 6.50 17.15
C ASN A 248 24.51 7.23 18.50
N ILE A 249 24.53 6.50 19.62
CA ILE A 249 24.81 7.05 20.95
C ILE A 249 26.25 7.57 20.99
N ASN A 250 27.22 6.73 20.59
CA ASN A 250 28.65 7.07 20.62
C ASN A 250 29.00 8.26 19.72
N LYS A 251 28.31 8.41 18.58
CA LYS A 251 28.47 9.55 17.67
C LYS A 251 27.72 10.81 18.13
N GLY A 252 26.98 10.75 19.23
CA GLY A 252 26.20 11.87 19.76
C GLY A 252 24.93 12.20 18.96
N TYR A 253 24.49 11.31 18.07
CA TYR A 253 23.27 11.47 17.28
C TYR A 253 22.01 11.17 18.10
N LEU A 254 22.08 10.18 18.99
CA LEU A 254 21.04 9.86 19.96
C LEU A 254 21.33 10.54 21.29
N LYS A 255 20.95 11.82 21.39
CA LYS A 255 21.03 12.58 22.65
C LYS A 255 20.10 11.97 23.70
N ASP A 256 20.43 12.15 24.98
CA ASP A 256 19.58 11.74 26.10
C ASP A 256 19.28 10.23 26.17
N VAL A 257 20.02 9.40 25.41
CA VAL A 257 19.97 7.94 25.48
C VAL A 257 21.27 7.46 26.11
N SER A 258 21.16 6.75 27.23
CA SER A 258 22.32 6.18 27.93
C SER A 258 22.96 5.06 27.10
N ILE A 259 24.28 4.89 27.22
CA ILE A 259 25.00 3.79 26.56
C ILE A 259 24.51 2.42 27.02
N ASN A 260 24.06 2.31 28.28
CA ASN A 260 23.49 1.09 28.85
C ASN A 260 21.96 1.01 28.68
N PHE A 261 21.37 1.84 27.80
CA PHE A 261 19.91 1.90 27.67
C PHE A 261 19.32 0.57 27.22
N ILE A 262 19.93 -0.09 26.22
CA ILE A 262 19.42 -1.36 25.70
C ILE A 262 19.44 -2.45 26.78
N ASP A 263 20.54 -2.53 27.53
CA ASP A 263 20.68 -3.51 28.61
C ASP A 263 19.63 -3.32 29.72
N ASN A 264 19.31 -2.06 30.04
CA ASN A 264 18.34 -1.73 31.09
C ASN A 264 16.89 -1.81 30.62
N TYR A 265 16.60 -1.35 29.40
CA TYR A 265 15.24 -1.25 28.87
C TYR A 265 14.78 -2.55 28.21
N GLY A 266 15.71 -3.31 27.63
CA GLY A 266 15.44 -4.54 26.90
C GLY A 266 15.04 -4.30 25.44
N LEU A 267 15.57 -5.13 24.54
CA LEU A 267 15.26 -5.08 23.10
C LEU A 267 13.77 -5.34 22.81
N GLU A 268 13.14 -6.27 23.52
CA GLU A 268 11.74 -6.60 23.34
C GLU A 268 10.83 -5.38 23.63
N ASN A 269 11.09 -4.69 24.74
CA ASN A 269 10.38 -3.45 25.09
C ASN A 269 10.61 -2.36 24.03
N LEU A 270 11.82 -2.27 23.48
CA LEU A 270 12.14 -1.32 22.41
C LEU A 270 11.38 -1.63 21.12
N ARG A 271 11.29 -2.91 20.72
CA ARG A 271 10.48 -3.35 19.58
C ARG A 271 8.99 -3.08 19.79
N ASN A 272 8.48 -3.32 21.00
CA ASN A 272 7.09 -3.02 21.36
C ASN A 272 6.80 -1.52 21.28
N PHE A 273 7.69 -0.69 21.83
CA PHE A 273 7.62 0.77 21.70
C PHE A 273 7.56 1.21 20.23
N TRP A 274 8.50 0.75 19.41
CA TRP A 274 8.54 1.13 18.00
C TRP A 274 7.33 0.63 17.21
N THR A 275 6.82 -0.56 17.52
CA THR A 275 5.59 -1.09 16.91
C THR A 275 4.40 -0.18 17.22
N ASN A 276 4.27 0.26 18.48
CA ASN A 276 3.20 1.18 18.87
C ASN A 276 3.37 2.57 18.27
N HIS A 277 4.61 3.09 18.22
CA HIS A 277 4.90 4.37 17.58
C HIS A 277 4.61 4.31 16.08
N HIS A 278 4.97 3.21 15.42
CA HIS A 278 4.72 3.00 13.99
C HIS A 278 3.22 3.03 13.68
N LYS A 279 2.39 2.39 14.52
CA LYS A 279 0.92 2.44 14.40
C LYS A 279 0.41 3.90 14.46
N LEU A 280 0.82 4.66 15.48
CA LEU A 280 0.46 6.07 15.61
C LEU A 280 0.92 6.92 14.43
N LYS A 281 2.14 6.67 13.92
CA LYS A 281 2.69 7.34 12.74
C LYS A 281 1.86 7.05 11.49
N MET A 282 1.47 5.79 11.28
CA MET A 282 0.63 5.41 10.15
C MET A 282 -0.77 6.02 10.25
N GLU A 283 -1.37 6.02 11.44
CA GLU A 283 -2.65 6.71 11.71
C GLU A 283 -2.55 8.20 11.36
N ALA A 284 -1.52 8.90 11.86
CA ALA A 284 -1.29 10.31 11.57
C ALA A 284 -1.02 10.57 10.07
N PHE A 285 -0.27 9.69 9.40
CA PHE A 285 0.00 9.79 7.97
C PHE A 285 -1.28 9.69 7.14
N TYR A 286 -2.15 8.73 7.44
CA TYR A 286 -3.42 8.57 6.72
C TYR A 286 -4.35 9.74 6.98
N LEU A 287 -4.43 10.22 8.23
CA LEU A 287 -5.24 11.37 8.60
C LEU A 287 -4.83 12.63 7.83
N LEU A 288 -3.52 12.92 7.75
CA LEU A 288 -2.99 14.04 6.96
C LEU A 288 -3.14 13.83 5.45
N SER A 289 -2.98 12.60 4.96
CA SER A 289 -3.20 12.26 3.56
C SER A 289 -4.63 12.55 3.14
N ASP A 290 -5.62 12.21 3.97
CA ASP A 290 -7.03 12.47 3.68
C ASP A 290 -7.35 13.96 3.75
N TYR A 291 -6.80 14.67 4.74
CA TYR A 291 -6.88 16.13 4.80
C TYR A 291 -6.35 16.80 3.54
N ILE A 292 -5.17 16.40 3.05
CA ILE A 292 -4.58 16.94 1.81
C ILE A 292 -5.50 16.68 0.61
N LYS A 293 -6.02 15.45 0.46
CA LYS A 293 -6.93 15.13 -0.65
C LYS A 293 -8.22 15.94 -0.62
N TRP A 294 -8.75 16.19 0.58
CA TRP A 294 -9.93 17.04 0.76
C TRP A 294 -9.61 18.51 0.47
N ASN A 295 -8.56 19.06 1.08
CA ASN A 295 -8.16 20.46 0.98
C ASN A 295 -7.83 20.88 -0.46
N TYR A 296 -7.20 19.99 -1.24
CA TYR A 296 -6.85 20.24 -2.65
C TYR A 296 -7.84 19.60 -3.64
N ASN A 297 -9.05 19.27 -3.17
CA ASN A 297 -10.16 18.77 -3.96
C ASN A 297 -9.78 17.70 -5.00
N LEU A 298 -9.18 16.59 -4.53
CA LEU A 298 -8.84 15.44 -5.39
C LEU A 298 -10.04 14.97 -6.24
N LYS A 299 -11.27 15.18 -5.76
CA LYS A 299 -12.52 14.80 -6.47
C LYS A 299 -12.68 15.53 -7.80
N GLU A 300 -12.31 16.79 -7.87
CA GLU A 300 -12.45 17.65 -9.04
C GLU A 300 -11.15 17.80 -9.83
N LYS A 301 -10.08 17.10 -9.40
CA LYS A 301 -8.77 17.21 -10.04
C LYS A 301 -8.78 16.61 -11.45
N ASP A 302 -8.49 17.44 -12.44
CA ASP A 302 -8.22 16.99 -13.81
C ASP A 302 -6.74 16.66 -13.97
N PHE A 303 -6.43 15.37 -14.01
CA PHE A 303 -5.06 14.91 -14.24
C PHE A 303 -4.73 14.94 -15.74
N ASP A 304 -3.58 15.48 -16.11
CA ASP A 304 -3.11 15.38 -17.51
C ASP A 304 -2.85 13.92 -17.89
N GLN A 305 -3.53 13.44 -18.94
CA GLN A 305 -3.39 12.06 -19.41
C GLN A 305 -1.94 11.74 -19.80
N PHE A 306 -1.26 12.70 -20.43
CA PHE A 306 0.10 12.52 -20.89
C PHE A 306 1.08 12.43 -19.71
N PHE A 307 0.88 13.23 -18.66
CA PHE A 307 1.55 13.06 -17.38
C PHE A 307 1.32 11.66 -16.79
N LEU A 308 0.08 11.17 -16.70
CA LEU A 308 -0.21 9.85 -16.14
C LEU A 308 0.47 8.71 -16.92
N GLU A 309 0.44 8.78 -18.25
CA GLU A 309 1.06 7.78 -19.13
C GLU A 309 2.59 7.81 -19.02
N ARG A 310 3.19 9.00 -18.88
CA ARG A 310 4.63 9.15 -18.61
C ARG A 310 5.07 8.50 -17.29
N PHE A 311 4.20 8.45 -16.29
CA PHE A 311 4.45 7.75 -15.02
C PHE A 311 3.97 6.29 -15.01
N ASN A 312 3.81 5.69 -16.20
CA ASN A 312 3.46 4.28 -16.42
C ASN A 312 2.09 3.89 -15.84
N LEU A 313 1.12 4.79 -15.92
CA LEU A 313 -0.29 4.44 -15.82
C LEU A 313 -0.86 4.21 -17.23
N GLU A 314 -1.93 3.45 -17.34
CA GLU A 314 -2.59 3.19 -18.62
C GLU A 314 -4.12 3.38 -18.52
N CYS A 315 -4.73 3.79 -19.62
CA CYS A 315 -6.18 3.95 -19.69
C CYS A 315 -6.89 2.60 -19.45
N CYS A 316 -7.96 2.62 -18.67
CA CYS A 316 -8.88 1.49 -18.58
C CYS A 316 -9.40 1.12 -19.98
N GLN A 317 -9.29 -0.16 -20.35
CA GLN A 317 -9.68 -0.62 -21.69
C GLN A 317 -11.16 -0.37 -21.97
N THR A 318 -12.04 -0.52 -20.97
CA THR A 318 -13.47 -0.21 -21.11
C THR A 318 -13.69 1.27 -21.45
N CYS A 319 -13.05 2.19 -20.72
CA CYS A 319 -13.11 3.61 -21.05
C CYS A 319 -12.56 3.91 -22.45
N LYS A 320 -11.47 3.23 -22.84
CA LYS A 320 -10.86 3.38 -24.17
C LYS A 320 -11.81 2.95 -25.29
N ILE A 321 -12.53 1.85 -25.10
CA ILE A 321 -13.51 1.31 -26.06
C ILE A 321 -14.73 2.23 -26.17
N GLU A 322 -15.30 2.67 -25.05
CA GLU A 322 -16.50 3.53 -25.02
C GLU A 322 -16.28 4.86 -25.76
N ILE A 323 -15.09 5.45 -25.67
CA ILE A 323 -14.71 6.65 -26.44
C ILE A 323 -14.55 6.34 -27.93
N GLY A 324 -13.96 5.19 -28.27
CA GLY A 324 -13.83 4.72 -29.65
C GLY A 324 -15.20 4.54 -30.33
N SER A 325 -16.15 3.93 -29.62
CA SER A 325 -17.52 3.71 -30.09
C SER A 325 -18.29 5.02 -30.27
N ASN A 326 -18.13 5.99 -29.38
CA ASN A 326 -18.76 7.32 -29.52
C ASN A 326 -18.19 8.13 -30.71
N ARG A 327 -16.91 7.98 -31.03
CA ARG A 327 -16.30 8.63 -32.22
C ARG A 327 -16.74 8.00 -33.55
N VAL A 328 -17.06 6.70 -33.56
CA VAL A 328 -17.61 6.03 -34.76
C VAL A 328 -19.07 6.46 -34.98
N ASN A 329 -19.88 6.56 -33.92
CA ASN A 329 -21.27 7.03 -34.02
C ASN A 329 -21.39 8.50 -34.45
N LEU A 330 -20.44 9.37 -34.08
CA LEU A 330 -20.44 10.76 -34.55
C LEU A 330 -20.02 10.91 -36.02
N ARG A 331 -19.22 9.96 -36.56
CA ARG A 331 -18.86 9.92 -37.99
C ARG A 331 -19.92 9.26 -38.87
N SER A 332 -20.92 8.60 -38.29
CA SER A 332 -22.09 8.09 -39.02
C SER A 332 -23.29 9.06 -38.99
N ILE A 333 -23.11 10.24 -38.38
CA ILE A 333 -24.13 11.31 -38.29
C ILE A 333 -23.64 12.59 -39.01
N LEU A 334 -22.47 12.55 -39.65
CA LEU A 334 -21.98 13.54 -40.62
C LEU A 334 -21.93 12.87 -42.00
#